data_AF-A0A3P6QLG8-F1
#
_entry.id   AF-A0A3P6QLG8-F1
#
_cell.length_a   1.000
_cell.length_b   1.000
_cell.length_c   1.000
_cell.angle_alpha   90.00
_cell.angle_beta   90.00
_cell.angle_gamma   90.00
#
_symmetry.space_group_name_H-M   'P 1'
#
loop_
_entity.id
_entity.type
_entity.pdbx_description
1 polymer ?
#
loop_
_entity_poly.entity_id
_entity_poly.type
_entity_poly.pdbx_seq_one_letter_code
_entity_poly.pdbx_strand_id
1 'polypeptide(L)'
;MDQNNSHFTGTWGEIPSLHRPDLDVCTVRIEVWSSVGVLRRRQLLGWLALGLNSSSPDAQEHWEQMIQGTGITVTKWHPVHPPE
;
A
#
# COMPACT_ATOMS: atom_id res chain seq x y z
N MET A 1 15.20 0.26 -18.03
CA MET A 1 14.85 1.64 -17.60
C MET A 1 13.79 1.41 -16.55
N ASP A 2 14.20 1.18 -15.29
CA ASP A 2 13.31 0.69 -14.24
C ASP A 2 13.57 1.51 -12.98
N GLN A 3 13.32 2.81 -13.07
CA GLN A 3 13.51 3.75 -11.96
C GLN A 3 12.31 3.80 -10.99
N ASN A 4 11.23 3.05 -11.26
CA ASN A 4 9.94 3.33 -10.63
C ASN A 4 9.48 2.32 -9.55
N ASN A 5 10.35 1.43 -9.09
CA ASN A 5 10.00 0.46 -8.06
C ASN A 5 10.74 0.76 -6.74
N SER A 6 10.40 1.88 -6.11
CA SER A 6 10.89 2.19 -4.76
C SER A 6 10.18 1.31 -3.74
N HIS A 7 10.84 0.24 -3.30
CA HIS A 7 10.33 -0.63 -2.24
C HIS A 7 10.53 0.04 -0.87
N PHE A 8 9.46 0.56 -0.27
CA PHE A 8 9.50 1.14 1.08
C PHE A 8 9.12 0.07 2.12
N THR A 9 10.02 -0.20 3.07
CA THR A 9 9.71 -0.98 4.27
C THR A 9 9.59 -0.03 5.45
N GLY A 10 8.38 0.19 5.95
CA GLY A 10 8.12 1.06 7.09
C GLY A 10 7.56 0.34 8.31
N THR A 11 7.58 1.02 9.46
CA THR A 11 6.87 0.59 10.67
C THR A 11 5.51 1.27 10.77
N TRP A 12 4.56 0.68 11.52
CA TRP A 12 3.26 1.30 11.76
C TRP A 12 3.45 2.71 12.35
N GLY A 13 2.96 3.74 11.65
CA GLY A 13 3.04 5.14 12.08
C GLY A 13 3.88 6.06 11.18
N GLU A 14 4.60 5.53 10.19
CA GLU A 14 5.31 6.35 9.21
C GLU A 14 4.38 6.78 8.06
N ILE A 15 4.46 8.06 7.65
CA ILE A 15 3.73 8.60 6.50
C ILE A 15 4.70 8.73 5.32
N PRO A 16 4.65 7.80 4.33
CA PRO A 16 5.46 7.95 3.13
C PRO A 16 4.98 9.15 2.31
N SER A 17 5.91 9.97 1.80
CA SER A 17 5.61 11.04 0.85
C SER A 17 5.85 10.55 -0.58
N LEU A 18 4.85 10.74 -1.44
CA LEU A 18 4.94 10.48 -2.87
C LEU A 18 4.90 11.81 -3.63
N HIS A 19 5.68 11.90 -4.71
CA HIS A 19 5.66 13.05 -5.59
C HIS A 19 4.36 13.07 -6.40
N ARG A 20 3.63 14.19 -6.37
CA ARG A 20 2.31 14.31 -7.02
C ARG A 20 2.26 13.94 -8.51
N PRO A 21 3.26 14.27 -9.35
CA PRO A 21 3.21 13.94 -10.78
C PRO A 21 3.09 12.45 -11.09
N ASP A 22 3.51 11.59 -10.16
CA ASP A 22 3.57 10.15 -10.37
C ASP A 22 2.32 9.43 -9.84
N LEU A 23 1.38 10.15 -9.21
CA LEU A 23 0.23 9.54 -8.53
C LEU A 23 -0.72 8.78 -9.48
N ASP A 24 -0.81 9.21 -10.74
CA ASP A 24 -1.68 8.58 -11.74
C ASP A 24 -1.11 7.24 -12.27
N VAL A 25 0.19 7.01 -12.09
CA VAL A 25 0.91 5.84 -12.63
C VAL A 25 1.54 4.97 -11.55
N CYS A 26 1.42 5.34 -10.28
CA CYS A 26 2.01 4.59 -9.18
C CYS A 26 1.06 3.51 -8.65
N THR A 27 1.64 2.47 -8.06
CA THR A 27 0.90 1.48 -7.26
C THR A 27 1.55 1.44 -5.88
N VAL A 28 0.75 1.61 -4.84
CA VAL A 28 1.16 1.39 -3.46
C VAL A 28 0.76 -0.03 -3.07
N ARG A 29 1.76 -0.90 -2.90
CA ARG A 29 1.56 -2.26 -2.40
C ARG A 29 1.79 -2.29 -0.88
N ILE A 30 0.79 -2.75 -0.15
CA ILE A 30 0.81 -2.93 1.30
C ILE A 30 0.86 -4.43 1.57
N GLU A 31 1.86 -4.86 2.32
CA GLU A 31 2.02 -6.25 2.72
C GLU A 31 1.98 -6.38 4.24
N VAL A 32 1.15 -7.29 4.72
CA VAL A 32 1.01 -7.56 6.16
C VAL A 32 1.84 -8.78 6.50
N TRP A 33 2.85 -8.59 7.34
CA TRP A 33 3.76 -9.65 7.76
C TRP A 33 3.60 -9.95 9.25
N SER A 34 3.56 -11.22 9.62
CA SER A 34 3.71 -11.66 11.01
C SER A 34 5.17 -12.03 11.30
N SER A 35 5.60 -11.86 12.54
CA SER A 35 6.85 -12.43 13.05
C SER A 35 6.50 -13.48 14.08
N VAL A 36 6.60 -14.76 13.72
CA VAL A 36 6.17 -15.88 14.59
C VAL A 36 7.37 -16.68 15.08
N GLY A 37 7.33 -17.06 16.36
CA GLY A 37 8.26 -18.00 16.99
C GLY A 37 9.60 -17.42 17.45
N VAL A 38 10.40 -18.27 18.10
CA VAL A 38 11.71 -17.93 18.69
C VAL A 38 12.75 -17.54 17.62
N LEU A 39 12.57 -18.01 16.38
CA LEU A 39 13.45 -17.73 15.24
C LEU A 39 13.04 -16.49 14.40
N ARG A 40 11.98 -15.77 14.77
CA ARG A 40 11.48 -14.56 14.08
C ARG A 40 11.33 -14.71 12.55
N ARG A 41 10.83 -15.86 12.08
CA ARG A 41 10.56 -16.00 10.64
C ARG A 41 9.39 -15.10 10.28
N ARG A 42 9.59 -14.21 9.29
CA ARG A 42 8.52 -13.38 8.75
C ARG A 42 7.63 -14.23 7.84
N GLN A 43 6.33 -14.22 8.09
CA GLN A 43 5.33 -14.87 7.24
C GLN A 43 4.41 -13.78 6.67
N LEU A 44 4.24 -13.76 5.35
CA LEU A 44 3.25 -12.91 4.70
C LEU A 44 1.86 -13.43 5.09
N LEU A 45 1.04 -12.56 5.68
CA LEU A 45 -0.36 -12.84 6.01
C LEU A 45 -1.30 -12.46 4.87
N GLY A 46 -0.91 -11.47 4.06
CA GLY A 46 -1.68 -11.02 2.92
C GLY A 46 -1.20 -9.67 2.39
N TRP A 47 -1.83 -9.23 1.30
CA TRP A 47 -1.44 -8.00 0.60
C TRP A 47 -2.65 -7.22 0.09
N LEU A 48 -2.44 -5.94 -0.20
CA LEU A 48 -3.39 -5.00 -0.78
C LEU A 48 -2.62 -4.08 -1.75
N ALA A 49 -3.25 -3.68 -2.85
CA ALA A 49 -2.68 -2.68 -3.75
C ALA A 49 -3.67 -1.53 -3.96
N LEU A 50 -3.16 -0.29 -3.97
CA LEU A 50 -3.89 0.96 -4.25
C LEU A 50 -3.21 1.68 -5.43
N GLY A 51 -3.97 2.37 -6.28
CA GLY A 51 -3.45 3.11 -7.44
C GLY A 51 -3.62 2.36 -8.75
N LEU A 52 -2.65 2.47 -9.66
CA LEU A 52 -2.74 1.94 -11.04
C LEU A 52 -3.17 0.45 -11.10
N ASN A 53 -2.67 -0.37 -10.18
CA ASN A 53 -3.01 -1.78 -10.06
C ASN A 53 -3.80 -2.08 -8.78
N SER A 54 -4.80 -1.25 -8.48
CA SER A 54 -5.67 -1.45 -7.31
C SER A 54 -6.22 -2.88 -7.26
N SER A 55 -6.16 -3.49 -6.08
CA SER A 55 -6.51 -4.91 -5.92
C SER A 55 -8.02 -5.16 -5.79
N SER A 56 -8.84 -4.10 -5.79
CA SER A 56 -10.31 -4.14 -5.82
C SER A 56 -10.87 -2.78 -6.28
N PRO A 57 -12.16 -2.72 -6.70
CA PRO A 57 -12.83 -1.44 -6.98
C PRO A 57 -12.85 -0.50 -5.76
N ASP A 58 -13.05 -1.06 -4.56
CA ASP A 58 -13.03 -0.31 -3.31
C ASP A 58 -11.66 0.32 -3.00
N ALA A 59 -10.58 -0.38 -3.35
CA ALA A 59 -9.21 0.10 -3.25
C ALA A 59 -8.93 1.26 -4.21
N GLN A 60 -9.44 1.16 -5.45
CA GLN A 60 -9.32 2.21 -6.44
C GLN A 60 -10.06 3.48 -6.01
N GLU A 61 -11.30 3.35 -5.53
CA GLU A 61 -12.07 4.48 -5.01
C GLU A 61 -11.34 5.17 -3.85
N HIS A 62 -10.75 4.38 -2.93
CA HIS A 62 -9.99 4.94 -1.81
C HIS A 62 -8.75 5.72 -2.29
N TRP A 63 -8.05 5.21 -3.31
CA TRP A 63 -6.93 5.93 -3.92
C TRP A 63 -7.36 7.28 -4.51
N GLU A 64 -8.48 7.30 -5.23
CA GLU A 64 -9.03 8.53 -5.82
C GLU A 64 -9.40 9.56 -4.75
N GLN A 65 -9.96 9.12 -3.63
CA GLN A 65 -10.23 9.99 -2.48
C GLN A 65 -8.94 10.57 -1.87
N MET A 66 -7.87 9.78 -1.77
CA MET A 66 -6.57 10.25 -1.25
C MET A 66 -5.95 11.34 -2.14
N ILE A 67 -5.97 11.16 -3.46
CA ILE A 67 -5.37 12.12 -4.40
C ILE A 67 -6.21 13.40 -4.53
N GLN A 68 -7.54 13.28 -4.47
CA GLN A 68 -8.47 14.42 -4.55
C GLN A 68 -8.57 15.21 -3.23
N GLY A 69 -8.43 14.54 -2.09
CA GLY A 69 -8.60 15.13 -0.76
C GLY A 69 -7.53 16.16 -0.38
N THR A 70 -6.49 16.37 -1.21
CA THR A 70 -5.38 17.33 -1.06
C THR A 70 -5.18 17.91 0.35
N GLY A 71 -4.46 17.18 1.21
CA GLY A 71 -4.15 17.63 2.58
C GLY A 71 -5.16 17.17 3.64
N ILE A 72 -6.17 16.39 3.25
CA ILE A 72 -7.09 15.71 4.17
C ILE A 72 -6.72 14.24 4.24
N THR A 73 -6.65 13.70 5.46
CA THR A 73 -6.51 12.26 5.69
C THR A 73 -7.85 11.57 5.48
N VAL A 74 -7.86 10.55 4.60
CA VAL A 74 -8.98 9.63 4.43
C VAL A 74 -8.63 8.26 5.01
N THR A 75 -9.63 7.54 5.53
CA THR A 75 -9.44 6.25 6.19
C THR A 75 -10.53 5.27 5.73
N LYS A 76 -10.13 4.09 5.26
CA LYS A 76 -11.02 2.97 4.89
C LYS A 76 -10.37 1.64 5.27
N TRP A 77 -11.17 0.69 5.77
CA TRP A 77 -10.74 -0.69 6.00
C TRP A 77 -10.76 -1.47 4.68
N HIS A 78 -9.75 -2.32 4.48
CA HIS A 78 -9.65 -3.19 3.31
C HIS A 78 -9.36 -4.62 3.75
N PRO A 79 -10.02 -5.63 3.16
CA PRO A 79 -9.57 -7.01 3.29
C PRO A 79 -8.22 -7.17 2.56
N VAL A 80 -7.34 -8.01 3.10
CA VAL A 80 -6.11 -8.40 2.40
C VAL A 80 -6.36 -9.63 1.54
N HIS A 81 -5.74 -9.64 0.36
CA HIS A 81 -5.65 -10.83 -0.47
C HIS A 81 -4.73 -11.86 0.20
N PRO A 82 -5.01 -13.16 0.02
CA PRO A 82 -4.15 -14.21 0.55
C PRO A 82 -2.73 -14.13 -0.06
N PRO A 83 -1.71 -14.64 0.64
CA PRO A 83 -0.38 -14.83 0.07
C PRO A 83 -0.45 -15.71 -1.19
N GLU A 84 0.30 -15.34 -2.23
CA GLU A 84 0.52 -16.17 -3.42
C GLU A 84 1.59 -17.25 -3.18
#